data_AF-A0A958E891-F1
#
_entry.id   AF-A0A958E891-F1
#
_cell.length_a   1.000
_cell.length_b   1.000
_cell.length_c   1.000
_cell.angle_alpha   90.00
_cell.angle_beta   90.00
_cell.angle_gamma   90.00
#
_symmetry.space_group_name_H-M   'P 1'
#
loop_
_entity.id
_entity.type
_entity.pdbx_description
1 polymer ?
#
loop_
_entity_poly.entity_id
_entity_poly.type
_entity_poly.pdbx_seq_one_letter_code
_entity_poly.pdbx_strand_id
1 'polypeptide(L)'
;MKLSQSSGSGRFYRTICAFLCLVIFWGQTWAQDFSYSSRKNIAIVGFQHGLHKDQESKVYDQVRSTLQGMNNFQVLDQSSVKIGIEQNQSRKLQNSSQKTQEAYENFVQGVESYRNLDLTAAIRDLNRAVKGYREGIASLEDNHYLLYSHLYLGMALYFDGRVADGEKLIREMVYLDPQRKTRKLPTRDFPPKIVELHKKESQIIDKVPKGTVVVDSNPSSAKVLLDGMDVGETPLTIHDIPAGQHFIAIDQAGHELYKQLIDVKQGEQNFIANLTPQKMFLAKNPFEQESNAQQTRLLQKIAKDLSVDYFILGQVEPTEKSVEMKLQSFDVVRGTYSTVYAKDLGNKSKKQDSKVVALTKDWADSLGQSATAATEFQTDFQEPTFKNDKPVKKGFNKKILWIGLGVVALGAGSYFLFSGGSDATSNVLSIDNPLN
;
A
#
# COMPACT_ATOMS: atom_id res chain seq x y z
N MET A 1 20.62 88.50 14.00
CA MET A 1 21.96 88.13 14.52
C MET A 1 22.47 86.91 13.76
N LYS A 2 23.79 86.77 13.57
CA LYS A 2 24.42 85.51 13.15
C LYS A 2 24.75 84.68 14.39
N LEU A 3 24.51 83.37 14.34
CA LEU A 3 25.22 82.28 15.05
C LEU A 3 24.82 81.00 14.29
N SER A 4 25.66 80.46 13.38
CA SER A 4 26.90 79.69 13.58
C SER A 4 26.62 78.18 13.63
N GLN A 5 27.27 77.41 12.75
CA GLN A 5 27.09 75.96 12.59
C GLN A 5 28.11 75.17 13.43
N SER A 6 27.70 73.99 13.90
CA SER A 6 28.60 72.85 14.19
C SER A 6 27.76 71.57 14.18
N SER A 7 27.62 70.90 13.04
CA SER A 7 28.55 69.88 12.50
C SER A 7 28.49 68.54 13.27
N GLY A 8 27.85 67.51 12.66
CA GLY A 8 27.62 66.24 13.37
C GLY A 8 26.92 65.08 12.64
N SER A 9 26.53 65.20 11.36
CA SER A 9 25.71 64.18 10.65
C SER A 9 26.34 63.56 9.39
N GLY A 10 27.52 64.02 8.96
CA GLY A 10 28.12 63.66 7.66
C GLY A 10 28.64 62.22 7.50
N ARG A 11 28.64 61.39 8.56
CA ARG A 11 29.21 60.02 8.53
C ARG A 11 28.18 58.89 8.44
N PHE A 12 26.90 59.14 8.72
CA PHE A 12 25.88 58.07 8.73
C PHE A 12 25.26 57.80 7.35
N TYR A 13 24.97 58.86 6.58
CA TYR A 13 24.31 58.74 5.28
C TYR A 13 25.16 58.04 4.20
N ARG A 14 26.49 58.17 4.25
CA ARG A 14 27.38 57.50 3.28
C ARG A 14 27.39 55.97 3.40
N THR A 15 27.20 55.44 4.60
CA THR A 15 27.17 53.98 4.83
C THR A 15 25.87 53.34 4.36
N ILE A 16 24.74 54.05 4.52
CA ILE A 16 23.41 53.57 4.14
C ILE A 16 23.26 53.45 2.63
N CYS A 17 23.71 54.45 1.85
CA CYS A 17 23.66 54.38 0.39
C CYS A 17 24.55 53.27 -0.19
N ALA A 18 25.69 52.96 0.44
CA ALA A 18 26.56 51.87 0.01
C ALA A 18 25.88 50.49 0.15
N PHE A 19 25.13 50.27 1.24
CA PHE A 19 24.36 49.04 1.43
C PHE A 19 23.18 48.92 0.45
N LEU A 20 22.45 50.01 0.21
CA LEU A 20 21.31 50.01 -0.73
C LEU A 20 21.73 49.65 -2.16
N CYS A 21 22.87 50.18 -2.66
CA CYS A 21 23.37 49.81 -3.99
C CYS A 21 23.82 48.34 -4.09
N LEU A 22 24.41 47.77 -3.03
CA LEU A 22 24.86 46.37 -3.03
C LEU A 22 23.68 45.38 -3.05
N VAL A 23 22.59 45.68 -2.34
CA VAL A 23 21.37 44.85 -2.38
C VAL A 23 20.75 44.83 -3.79
N ILE A 24 20.75 45.97 -4.49
CA ILE A 24 20.23 46.07 -5.86
C ILE A 24 21.11 45.28 -6.86
N PHE A 25 22.44 45.32 -6.69
CA PHE A 25 23.35 44.65 -7.63
C PHE A 25 23.48 43.12 -7.41
N TRP A 26 23.24 42.63 -6.19
CA TRP A 26 23.16 41.17 -5.93
C TRP A 26 21.76 40.58 -6.21
N GLY A 27 20.72 41.41 -6.34
CA GLY A 27 19.36 40.96 -6.64
C GLY A 27 19.13 40.41 -8.05
N GLN A 28 20.08 40.58 -8.99
CA GLN A 28 19.89 40.24 -10.42
C GLN A 28 20.63 38.99 -10.91
N THR A 29 21.27 38.20 -10.03
CA THR A 29 22.00 36.98 -10.45
C THR A 29 21.49 35.67 -9.84
N TRP A 30 20.42 35.71 -9.04
CA TRP A 30 19.73 34.51 -8.53
C TRP A 30 18.23 34.47 -8.85
N ALA A 31 17.79 35.26 -9.82
CA ALA A 31 16.64 34.87 -10.65
C ALA A 31 17.11 33.81 -11.66
N GLN A 32 17.30 32.57 -11.21
CA GLN A 32 17.17 31.46 -12.16
C GLN A 32 15.70 31.40 -12.56
N ASP A 33 15.43 31.46 -13.86
CA ASP A 33 14.10 31.26 -14.41
C ASP A 33 13.67 29.81 -14.16
N PHE A 34 13.11 29.56 -12.97
CA PHE A 34 12.12 28.52 -12.78
C PHE A 34 10.95 28.86 -13.69
N SER A 35 11.05 28.39 -14.94
CA SER A 35 9.99 28.40 -15.92
C SER A 35 8.87 27.51 -15.40
N TYR A 36 8.05 28.08 -14.52
CA TYR A 36 6.78 27.51 -14.13
C TYR A 36 5.99 27.30 -15.41
N SER A 37 5.79 26.03 -15.76
CA SER A 37 4.85 25.65 -16.79
C SER A 37 3.53 26.36 -16.49
N SER A 38 3.07 27.20 -17.43
CA SER A 38 1.73 27.79 -17.37
C SER A 38 0.64 26.72 -17.57
N ARG A 39 1.03 25.49 -17.90
CA ARG A 39 0.18 24.31 -17.96
C ARG A 39 0.21 23.57 -16.64
N LYS A 40 -0.97 23.22 -16.13
CA LYS A 40 -1.12 22.38 -14.94
C LYS A 40 -0.80 20.93 -15.28
N ASN A 41 -0.02 20.26 -14.44
CA ASN A 41 0.30 18.84 -14.56
C ASN A 41 -0.87 18.00 -14.05
N ILE A 42 -1.38 17.08 -14.88
CA ILE A 42 -2.59 16.30 -14.61
C ILE A 42 -2.32 14.80 -14.75
N ALA A 43 -2.65 14.04 -13.70
CA ALA A 43 -2.72 12.57 -13.74
C ALA A 43 -4.18 12.08 -13.73
N ILE A 44 -4.50 11.06 -14.52
CA ILE A 44 -5.86 10.50 -14.63
C ILE A 44 -5.85 9.09 -14.04
N VAL A 45 -6.58 8.87 -12.93
CA VAL A 45 -6.40 7.69 -12.07
C VAL A 45 -7.67 6.92 -11.71
N GLY A 46 -8.87 7.47 -11.92
CA GLY A 46 -10.11 6.84 -11.40
C GLY A 46 -10.69 5.68 -12.22
N PHE A 47 -10.45 5.64 -13.53
CA PHE A 47 -11.25 4.89 -14.53
C PHE A 47 -11.16 3.36 -14.49
N GLN A 48 -10.57 2.75 -13.45
CA GLN A 48 -10.33 1.31 -13.34
C GLN A 48 -11.23 0.66 -12.27
N HIS A 49 -12.55 0.74 -12.41
CA HIS A 49 -13.47 0.24 -11.38
C HIS A 49 -14.65 -0.62 -11.87
N GLY A 50 -14.71 -0.93 -13.17
CA GLY A 50 -15.20 -2.22 -13.65
C GLY A 50 -16.71 -2.39 -13.74
N LEU A 51 -17.21 -2.32 -14.97
CA LEU A 51 -18.23 -3.24 -15.47
C LEU A 51 -18.10 -3.52 -16.98
N HIS A 52 -17.44 -2.64 -17.75
CA HIS A 52 -17.14 -2.86 -19.18
C HIS A 52 -15.80 -2.19 -19.58
N LYS A 53 -14.69 -2.95 -19.50
CA LYS A 53 -13.33 -2.50 -19.87
C LYS A 53 -13.25 -1.74 -21.19
N ASP A 54 -13.93 -2.24 -22.24
CA ASP A 54 -13.95 -1.66 -23.59
C ASP A 54 -14.65 -0.30 -23.70
N GLN A 55 -15.47 0.07 -22.71
CA GLN A 55 -16.11 1.38 -22.62
C GLN A 55 -15.33 2.29 -21.67
N GLU A 56 -14.84 1.75 -20.54
CA GLU A 56 -13.96 2.45 -19.60
C GLU A 56 -12.70 3.01 -20.30
N SER A 57 -12.03 2.21 -21.15
CA SER A 57 -10.89 2.69 -21.96
C SER A 57 -11.28 3.82 -22.90
N LYS A 58 -12.36 3.67 -23.69
CA LYS A 58 -12.77 4.68 -24.68
C LYS A 58 -13.12 6.02 -24.03
N VAL A 59 -13.76 6.00 -22.85
CA VAL A 59 -14.03 7.21 -22.08
C VAL A 59 -12.72 7.81 -21.54
N TYR A 60 -11.81 7.00 -20.99
CA TYR A 60 -10.48 7.46 -20.57
C TYR A 60 -9.71 8.12 -21.72
N ASP A 61 -9.63 7.46 -22.87
CA ASP A 61 -8.92 7.94 -24.07
C ASP A 61 -9.55 9.22 -24.64
N GLN A 62 -10.88 9.35 -24.59
CA GLN A 62 -11.59 10.55 -25.04
C GLN A 62 -11.42 11.74 -24.07
N VAL A 63 -11.41 11.51 -22.75
CA VAL A 63 -11.06 12.54 -21.75
C VAL A 63 -9.61 12.98 -21.95
N ARG A 64 -8.69 12.00 -22.01
CA ARG A 64 -7.25 12.20 -22.18
C ARG A 64 -6.93 13.04 -23.42
N SER A 65 -7.45 12.65 -24.58
CA SER A 65 -7.24 13.38 -25.85
C SER A 65 -7.87 14.78 -25.83
N THR A 66 -9.04 14.95 -25.23
CA THR A 66 -9.68 16.27 -25.08
C THR A 66 -8.81 17.23 -24.28
N LEU A 67 -8.20 16.77 -23.19
CA LEU A 67 -7.33 17.58 -22.33
C LEU A 67 -5.93 17.80 -22.94
N GLN A 68 -5.37 16.81 -23.65
CA GLN A 68 -4.12 16.99 -24.40
C GLN A 68 -4.26 17.98 -25.56
N GLY A 69 -5.48 18.16 -26.10
CA GLY A 69 -5.81 19.18 -27.09
C GLY A 69 -5.97 20.61 -26.53
N MET A 70 -5.81 20.81 -25.22
CA MET A 70 -5.94 22.12 -24.57
C MET A 70 -4.57 22.68 -24.16
N ASN A 71 -4.34 23.96 -24.44
CA ASN A 71 -3.02 24.60 -24.29
C ASN A 71 -2.58 24.86 -22.83
N ASN A 72 -3.44 24.60 -21.85
CA ASN A 72 -3.28 24.88 -20.42
C ASN A 72 -3.06 23.62 -19.55
N PHE A 73 -2.94 22.43 -20.14
CA PHE A 73 -2.70 21.18 -19.40
C PHE A 73 -1.52 20.37 -19.94
N GLN A 74 -0.87 19.64 -19.04
CA GLN A 74 0.09 18.59 -19.36
C GLN A 74 -0.43 17.28 -18.73
N VAL A 75 -1.03 16.42 -19.56
CA VAL A 75 -1.60 15.14 -19.12
C VAL A 75 -0.51 14.07 -19.15
N LEU A 76 -0.10 13.59 -17.98
CA LEU A 76 0.91 12.54 -17.83
C LEU A 76 0.49 11.26 -18.57
N ASP A 77 1.45 10.49 -19.07
CA ASP A 77 1.18 9.21 -19.73
C ASP A 77 0.67 8.15 -18.73
N GLN A 78 -0.14 7.22 -19.23
CA GLN A 78 -0.80 6.22 -18.38
C GLN A 78 0.20 5.28 -17.70
N SER A 79 1.33 5.00 -18.35
CA SER A 79 2.45 4.22 -17.80
C SER A 79 3.09 4.91 -16.60
N SER A 80 3.49 6.18 -16.69
CA SER A 80 4.04 6.94 -15.55
C SER A 80 3.05 7.05 -14.41
N VAL A 81 1.76 7.30 -14.71
CA VAL A 81 0.70 7.37 -13.68
C VAL A 81 0.51 6.02 -12.99
N LYS A 82 0.50 4.91 -13.76
CA LYS A 82 0.48 3.54 -13.23
C LYS A 82 1.71 3.28 -12.36
N ILE A 83 2.92 3.60 -12.83
CA ILE A 83 4.18 3.44 -12.10
C ILE A 83 4.19 4.23 -10.77
N GLY A 84 3.68 5.47 -10.75
CA GLY A 84 3.60 6.26 -9.50
C GLY A 84 2.60 5.70 -8.48
N ILE A 85 1.50 5.10 -8.95
CA ILE A 85 0.59 4.32 -8.11
C ILE A 85 1.28 3.05 -7.62
N GLU A 86 1.93 2.30 -8.51
CA GLU A 86 2.63 1.05 -8.20
C GLU A 86 3.74 1.27 -7.17
N GLN A 87 4.59 2.29 -7.33
CA GLN A 87 5.60 2.70 -6.33
C GLN A 87 5.00 3.05 -4.97
N ASN A 88 3.74 3.50 -4.93
CA ASN A 88 3.01 3.74 -3.69
C ASN A 88 2.34 2.45 -3.15
N GLN A 89 1.94 1.52 -4.00
CA GLN A 89 1.53 0.16 -3.63
C GLN A 89 2.72 -0.69 -3.17
N SER A 90 3.94 -0.44 -3.67
CA SER A 90 5.20 -0.95 -3.13
C SER A 90 5.40 -0.53 -1.67
N ARG A 91 4.67 0.47 -1.15
CA ARG A 91 4.68 0.83 0.27
C ARG A 91 3.73 -0.06 1.11
N LYS A 92 2.74 -0.72 0.49
CA LYS A 92 2.00 -1.85 1.09
C LYS A 92 2.87 -3.11 1.12
N LEU A 93 3.64 -3.37 0.05
CA LEU A 93 4.71 -4.37 0.08
C LEU A 93 5.83 -3.99 1.07
N GLN A 94 6.15 -2.71 1.26
CA GLN A 94 7.13 -2.24 2.27
C GLN A 94 6.62 -2.47 3.70
N ASN A 95 5.32 -2.30 3.96
CA ASN A 95 4.73 -2.67 5.26
C ASN A 95 4.69 -4.19 5.46
N SER A 96 4.50 -4.96 4.38
CA SER A 96 4.61 -6.43 4.42
C SER A 96 6.07 -6.86 4.67
N SER A 97 7.03 -6.18 4.03
CA SER A 97 8.47 -6.36 4.16
C SER A 97 8.97 -5.97 5.56
N GLN A 98 8.40 -4.90 6.14
CA GLN A 98 8.61 -4.56 7.55
C GLN A 98 8.12 -5.69 8.46
N LYS A 99 6.96 -6.30 8.19
CA LYS A 99 6.51 -7.47 8.98
C LYS A 99 7.39 -8.71 8.80
N THR A 100 7.95 -8.94 7.62
CA THR A 100 8.93 -10.04 7.42
C THR A 100 10.30 -9.72 8.03
N GLN A 101 10.69 -8.45 8.11
CA GLN A 101 11.90 -7.97 8.79
C GLN A 101 11.75 -8.08 10.32
N GLU A 102 10.64 -7.59 10.88
CA GLU A 102 10.29 -7.77 12.29
C GLU A 102 10.19 -9.27 12.63
N ALA A 103 9.63 -10.09 11.73
CA ALA A 103 9.61 -11.54 11.90
C ALA A 103 11.01 -12.17 11.87
N TYR A 104 11.92 -11.67 11.04
CA TYR A 104 13.32 -12.12 11.00
C TYR A 104 14.09 -11.74 12.27
N GLU A 105 13.90 -10.53 12.78
CA GLU A 105 14.49 -10.10 14.05
C GLU A 105 13.98 -10.95 15.22
N ASN A 106 12.66 -11.24 15.27
CA ASN A 106 12.07 -12.16 16.24
C ASN A 106 12.53 -13.62 16.05
N PHE A 107 12.81 -14.06 14.81
CA PHE A 107 13.35 -15.38 14.51
C PHE A 107 14.78 -15.51 15.04
N VAL A 108 15.66 -14.57 14.71
CA VAL A 108 17.06 -14.55 15.19
C VAL A 108 17.10 -14.49 16.72
N GLN A 109 16.35 -13.58 17.34
CA GLN A 109 16.26 -13.50 18.80
C GLN A 109 15.74 -14.80 19.42
N GLY A 110 14.71 -15.40 18.83
CA GLY A 110 14.12 -16.65 19.31
C GLY A 110 15.05 -17.86 19.18
N VAL A 111 15.85 -17.95 18.12
CA VAL A 111 16.90 -18.95 17.93
C VAL A 111 18.02 -18.77 18.96
N GLU A 112 18.44 -17.54 19.25
CA GLU A 112 19.42 -17.26 20.29
C GLU A 112 18.90 -17.59 21.69
N SER A 113 17.66 -17.24 22.03
CA SER A 113 17.05 -17.68 23.30
C SER A 113 16.98 -19.20 23.40
N TYR A 114 16.67 -19.91 22.31
CA TYR A 114 16.66 -21.38 22.27
C TYR A 114 18.06 -21.97 22.48
N ARG A 115 19.10 -21.41 21.83
CA ARG A 115 20.51 -21.79 22.02
C ARG A 115 20.98 -21.62 23.46
N ASN A 116 20.50 -20.56 24.14
CA ASN A 116 20.78 -20.27 25.54
C ASN A 116 19.84 -20.98 26.53
N LEU A 117 18.98 -21.90 26.06
CA LEU A 117 17.99 -22.67 26.83
C LEU A 117 16.91 -21.83 27.55
N ASP A 118 16.76 -20.54 27.22
CA ASP A 118 15.58 -19.75 27.60
C ASP A 118 14.41 -20.09 26.67
N LEU A 119 13.79 -21.24 26.95
CA LEU A 119 12.66 -21.74 26.18
C LEU A 119 11.45 -20.79 26.25
N THR A 120 11.28 -20.03 27.35
CA THR A 120 10.16 -19.09 27.49
C THR A 120 10.32 -17.89 26.54
N ALA A 121 11.51 -17.29 26.44
CA ALA A 121 11.78 -16.25 25.45
C ALA A 121 11.77 -16.81 24.02
N ALA A 122 12.35 -18.00 23.79
CA ALA A 122 12.33 -18.66 22.49
C ALA A 122 10.90 -18.88 21.98
N ILE A 123 10.03 -19.48 22.80
CA ILE A 123 8.61 -19.70 22.47
C ILE A 123 7.90 -18.38 22.18
N ARG A 124 8.14 -17.34 22.98
CA ARG A 124 7.54 -16.01 22.78
C ARG A 124 7.92 -15.40 21.42
N ASP A 125 9.20 -15.40 21.08
CA ASP A 125 9.70 -14.66 19.92
C ASP A 125 9.58 -15.46 18.63
N LEU A 126 9.75 -16.79 18.66
CA LEU A 126 9.47 -17.64 17.50
C LEU A 126 7.97 -17.67 17.15
N ASN A 127 7.06 -17.52 18.12
CA ASN A 127 5.63 -17.28 17.83
C ASN A 127 5.40 -15.96 17.09
N ARG A 128 6.13 -14.89 17.48
CA ARG A 128 6.07 -13.59 16.79
C ARG A 128 6.63 -13.71 15.37
N ALA A 129 7.70 -14.48 15.17
CA ALA A 129 8.25 -14.77 13.84
C ALA A 129 7.24 -15.51 12.94
N VAL A 130 6.69 -16.65 13.37
CA VAL A 130 5.67 -17.40 12.60
C VAL A 130 4.48 -16.49 12.26
N LYS A 131 4.01 -15.69 13.22
CA LYS A 131 2.90 -14.75 12.99
C LYS A 131 3.27 -13.67 11.97
N GLY A 132 4.41 -12.99 12.16
CA GLY A 132 4.85 -11.90 11.28
C GLY A 132 5.09 -12.35 9.85
N TYR A 133 5.68 -13.55 9.65
CA TYR A 133 5.83 -14.16 8.34
C TYR A 133 4.49 -14.54 7.69
N ARG A 134 3.55 -15.16 8.42
CA ARG A 134 2.22 -15.46 7.86
C ARG A 134 1.42 -14.17 7.55
N GLU A 135 1.56 -13.11 8.34
CA GLU A 135 0.96 -11.80 8.02
C GLU A 135 1.66 -11.10 6.83
N GLY A 136 2.98 -11.25 6.70
CA GLY A 136 3.85 -10.70 5.65
C GLY A 136 3.99 -11.55 4.38
N ILE A 137 3.27 -12.67 4.26
CA ILE A 137 3.48 -13.75 3.27
C ILE A 137 3.54 -13.37 1.77
N ALA A 138 3.17 -12.13 1.40
CA ALA A 138 3.22 -11.65 0.01
C ALA A 138 4.51 -10.89 -0.35
N SER A 139 5.34 -10.58 0.65
CA SER A 139 6.69 -10.05 0.48
C SER A 139 7.74 -11.09 0.88
N LEU A 140 7.37 -12.37 0.89
CA LEU A 140 8.30 -13.49 0.95
C LEU A 140 8.71 -13.85 -0.48
N GLU A 141 10.02 -13.91 -0.71
CA GLU A 141 10.62 -14.45 -1.94
C GLU A 141 10.68 -15.98 -1.86
N ASP A 142 10.96 -16.51 -0.67
CA ASP A 142 10.87 -17.92 -0.30
C ASP A 142 10.27 -18.08 1.13
N ASN A 143 9.96 -19.32 1.51
CA ASN A 143 9.38 -19.63 2.82
C ASN A 143 10.37 -20.20 3.86
N HIS A 144 11.69 -20.23 3.59
CA HIS A 144 12.74 -20.82 4.44
C HIS A 144 12.63 -20.40 5.91
N TYR A 145 12.59 -19.10 6.19
CA TYR A 145 12.49 -18.61 7.56
C TYR A 145 11.14 -18.89 8.22
N LEU A 146 10.05 -19.01 7.43
CA LEU A 146 8.76 -19.48 7.95
C LEU A 146 8.84 -20.96 8.36
N LEU A 147 9.48 -21.81 7.55
CA LEU A 147 9.73 -23.22 7.89
C LEU A 147 10.60 -23.35 9.15
N TYR A 148 11.70 -22.60 9.22
CA TYR A 148 12.62 -22.63 10.36
C TYR A 148 11.99 -22.06 11.63
N SER A 149 11.13 -21.04 11.52
CA SER A 149 10.36 -20.54 12.67
C SER A 149 9.43 -21.61 13.24
N HIS A 150 8.78 -22.41 12.39
CA HIS A 150 7.99 -23.57 12.85
C HIS A 150 8.86 -24.67 13.46
N LEU A 151 10.00 -25.00 12.85
CA LEU A 151 10.92 -26.03 13.36
C LEU A 151 11.49 -25.65 14.74
N TYR A 152 12.06 -24.46 14.88
CA TYR A 152 12.62 -23.99 16.16
C TYR A 152 11.54 -23.78 17.22
N LEU A 153 10.35 -23.26 16.87
CA LEU A 153 9.25 -23.15 17.83
C LEU A 153 8.75 -24.53 18.26
N GLY A 154 8.69 -25.48 17.33
CA GLY A 154 8.34 -26.87 17.60
C GLY A 154 9.34 -27.55 18.53
N MET A 155 10.65 -27.36 18.31
CA MET A 155 11.69 -27.82 19.23
C MET A 155 11.57 -27.16 20.61
N ALA A 156 11.39 -25.84 20.67
CA ALA A 156 11.29 -25.12 21.94
C ALA A 156 10.09 -25.61 22.77
N LEU A 157 8.92 -25.78 22.15
CA LEU A 157 7.73 -26.35 22.80
C LEU A 157 7.93 -27.82 23.19
N TYR A 158 8.62 -28.62 22.38
CA TYR A 158 8.92 -30.02 22.70
C TYR A 158 9.79 -30.13 23.98
N PHE A 159 10.84 -29.31 24.09
CA PHE A 159 11.74 -29.31 25.26
C PHE A 159 11.17 -28.59 26.49
N ASP A 160 10.19 -27.68 26.30
CA ASP A 160 9.34 -27.09 27.37
C ASP A 160 8.32 -28.10 27.93
N GLY A 161 8.29 -29.33 27.41
CA GLY A 161 7.37 -30.40 27.84
C GLY A 161 6.01 -30.35 27.13
N ARG A 162 5.74 -29.33 26.31
CA ARG A 162 4.55 -29.19 25.47
C ARG A 162 4.66 -30.01 24.19
N VAL A 163 4.99 -31.29 24.35
CA VAL A 163 5.36 -32.25 23.28
C VAL A 163 4.36 -32.24 22.12
N ALA A 164 3.05 -32.26 22.38
CA ALA A 164 2.03 -32.31 21.34
C ALA A 164 1.97 -31.03 20.48
N ASP A 165 2.18 -29.84 21.08
CA ASP A 165 2.30 -28.59 20.33
C ASP A 165 3.60 -28.58 19.50
N GLY A 166 4.68 -29.13 20.06
CA GLY A 166 5.97 -29.29 19.40
C GLY A 166 5.92 -30.20 18.16
N GLU A 167 5.35 -31.40 18.31
CA GLU A 167 5.12 -32.33 17.18
C GLU A 167 4.24 -31.67 16.10
N LYS A 168 3.20 -30.92 16.49
CA LYS A 168 2.32 -30.22 15.54
C LYS A 168 3.10 -29.23 14.67
N LEU A 169 3.95 -28.39 15.26
CA LEU A 169 4.69 -27.38 14.47
C LEU A 169 5.79 -27.99 13.61
N ILE A 170 6.41 -29.09 14.03
CA ILE A 170 7.33 -29.84 13.18
C ILE A 170 6.58 -30.47 11.99
N ARG A 171 5.34 -30.94 12.18
CA ARG A 171 4.46 -31.34 11.08
C ARG A 171 4.09 -30.17 10.16
N GLU A 172 3.75 -29.00 10.70
CA GLU A 172 3.48 -27.79 9.88
C GLU A 172 4.70 -27.41 9.03
N MET A 173 5.91 -27.47 9.59
CA MET A 173 7.15 -27.25 8.83
C MET A 173 7.30 -28.25 7.67
N VAL A 174 7.13 -29.54 7.93
CA VAL A 174 7.21 -30.60 6.90
C VAL A 174 6.09 -30.47 5.84
N TYR A 175 4.92 -29.98 6.24
CA TYR A 175 3.76 -29.79 5.36
C TYR A 175 3.97 -28.62 4.38
N LEU A 176 4.45 -27.48 4.89
CA LEU A 176 4.74 -26.27 4.13
C LEU A 176 6.04 -26.38 3.30
N ASP A 177 6.85 -27.43 3.50
CA ASP A 177 8.14 -27.59 2.84
C ASP A 177 7.99 -28.12 1.38
N PRO A 178 8.38 -27.33 0.36
CA PRO A 178 8.39 -27.77 -1.03
C PRO A 178 9.42 -28.89 -1.29
N GLN A 179 10.51 -28.92 -0.53
CA GLN A 179 11.62 -29.87 -0.65
C GLN A 179 11.50 -31.07 0.30
N ARG A 180 10.36 -31.27 0.99
CA ARG A 180 10.14 -32.33 1.99
C ARG A 180 10.53 -33.76 1.56
N LYS A 181 10.51 -34.06 0.25
CA LYS A 181 10.94 -35.36 -0.32
C LYS A 181 12.46 -35.57 -0.28
N THR A 182 13.25 -34.49 -0.36
CA THR A 182 14.72 -34.53 -0.45
C THR A 182 15.38 -34.00 0.83
N ARG A 183 14.80 -32.99 1.46
CA ARG A 183 15.32 -32.36 2.68
C ARG A 183 15.28 -33.31 3.87
N LYS A 184 16.38 -33.35 4.63
CA LYS A 184 16.56 -34.15 5.84
C LYS A 184 17.33 -33.32 6.85
N LEU A 185 16.88 -33.28 8.10
CA LEU A 185 17.62 -32.60 9.16
C LEU A 185 18.93 -33.37 9.49
N PRO A 186 20.11 -32.74 9.43
CA PRO A 186 21.37 -33.39 9.75
C PRO A 186 21.49 -33.63 11.25
N THR A 187 21.89 -34.84 11.63
CA THR A 187 22.09 -35.26 13.03
C THR A 187 23.28 -34.56 13.71
N ARG A 188 24.08 -33.78 12.96
CA ARG A 188 25.11 -32.87 13.49
C ARG A 188 24.49 -31.66 14.20
N ASP A 189 23.42 -31.10 13.62
CA ASP A 189 22.91 -29.77 13.97
C ASP A 189 21.56 -29.82 14.71
N PHE A 190 20.87 -30.96 14.66
CA PHE A 190 19.57 -31.17 15.30
C PHE A 190 19.60 -32.40 16.22
N PRO A 191 18.98 -32.35 17.41
CA PRO A 191 18.95 -33.49 18.33
C PRO A 191 18.36 -34.75 17.68
N PRO A 192 18.91 -35.97 17.92
CA PRO A 192 18.47 -37.18 17.23
C PRO A 192 16.96 -37.45 17.30
N LYS A 193 16.30 -37.09 18.40
CA LYS A 193 14.85 -37.24 18.56
C LYS A 193 14.04 -36.30 17.64
N ILE A 194 14.55 -35.10 17.34
CA ILE A 194 13.94 -34.16 16.40
C ILE A 194 14.15 -34.63 14.95
N VAL A 195 15.32 -35.19 14.64
CA VAL A 195 15.58 -35.81 13.32
C VAL A 195 14.68 -37.02 13.08
N GLU A 196 14.50 -37.88 14.09
CA GLU A 196 13.55 -39.00 14.05
C GLU A 196 12.11 -38.51 13.86
N LEU A 197 11.70 -37.48 14.60
CA LEU A 197 10.36 -36.88 14.53
C LEU A 197 10.08 -36.26 13.15
N HIS A 198 10.98 -35.42 12.63
CA HIS A 198 10.85 -34.86 11.27
C HIS A 198 10.70 -35.98 10.23
N LYS A 199 11.52 -37.03 10.32
CA LYS A 199 11.44 -38.20 9.42
C LYS A 199 10.09 -38.94 9.54
N LYS A 200 9.58 -39.14 10.76
CA LYS A 200 8.24 -39.71 11.04
C LYS A 200 7.15 -38.87 10.39
N GLU A 201 7.18 -37.55 10.59
CA GLU A 201 6.16 -36.64 10.02
C GLU A 201 6.25 -36.56 8.49
N SER A 202 7.46 -36.59 7.90
CA SER A 202 7.65 -36.65 6.44
C SER A 202 6.97 -37.90 5.85
N GLN A 203 7.17 -39.05 6.47
CA GLN A 203 6.55 -40.33 6.08
C GLN A 203 5.02 -40.39 6.31
N ILE A 204 4.46 -39.45 7.07
CA ILE A 204 3.01 -39.24 7.20
C ILE A 204 2.53 -38.35 6.06
N ILE A 205 3.18 -37.20 5.81
CA ILE A 205 2.79 -36.26 4.74
C ILE A 205 2.93 -36.88 3.34
N ASP A 206 3.92 -37.74 3.09
CA ASP A 206 4.04 -38.48 1.81
C ASP A 206 2.84 -39.43 1.53
N LYS A 207 2.06 -39.78 2.56
CA LYS A 207 0.86 -40.64 2.46
C LYS A 207 -0.45 -39.86 2.51
N VAL A 208 -0.41 -38.55 2.75
CA VAL A 208 -1.60 -37.70 2.69
C VAL A 208 -2.07 -37.64 1.23
N PRO A 209 -3.39 -37.78 0.95
CA PRO A 209 -3.93 -37.60 -0.40
C PRO A 209 -3.53 -36.25 -1.00
N LYS A 210 -3.52 -36.15 -2.34
CA LYS A 210 -3.07 -34.92 -3.02
C LYS A 210 -4.15 -34.31 -3.89
N GLY A 211 -4.15 -32.98 -3.93
CA GLY A 211 -4.98 -32.18 -4.80
C GLY A 211 -4.25 -31.64 -6.03
N THR A 212 -5.04 -31.17 -6.98
CA THR A 212 -4.66 -30.20 -8.00
C THR A 212 -5.57 -28.98 -7.82
N VAL A 213 -4.99 -27.78 -7.83
CA VAL A 213 -5.74 -26.52 -7.74
C VAL A 213 -5.57 -25.74 -9.03
N VAL A 214 -6.68 -25.51 -9.73
CA VAL A 214 -6.74 -24.59 -10.88
C VAL A 214 -7.05 -23.20 -10.31
N VAL A 215 -6.08 -22.30 -10.37
CA VAL A 215 -6.15 -20.94 -9.82
C VAL A 215 -6.42 -19.95 -10.96
N ASP A 216 -7.56 -19.28 -10.90
CA ASP A 216 -7.92 -18.20 -11.83
C ASP A 216 -8.23 -16.92 -11.04
N SER A 217 -8.18 -15.76 -11.70
CA SER A 217 -8.51 -14.49 -11.07
C SER A 217 -9.19 -13.51 -12.02
N ASN A 218 -9.98 -12.62 -11.44
CA ASN A 218 -10.58 -11.49 -12.15
C ASN A 218 -10.05 -10.18 -11.54
N PRO A 219 -9.22 -9.39 -12.26
CA PRO A 219 -8.63 -9.68 -13.57
C PRO A 219 -7.58 -10.82 -13.53
N SER A 220 -7.31 -11.40 -14.69
CA SER A 220 -6.28 -12.43 -14.92
C SER A 220 -4.85 -11.85 -14.88
N SER A 221 -3.84 -12.69 -15.08
CA SER A 221 -2.42 -12.34 -15.08
C SER A 221 -1.97 -11.70 -13.77
N ALA A 222 -2.43 -12.29 -12.66
CA ALA A 222 -2.07 -11.91 -11.30
C ALA A 222 -1.07 -12.93 -10.73
N LYS A 223 -0.07 -12.47 -9.98
CA LYS A 223 0.94 -13.33 -9.36
C LYS A 223 0.34 -14.15 -8.23
N VAL A 224 0.63 -15.44 -8.21
CA VAL A 224 0.16 -16.41 -7.21
C VAL A 224 1.33 -16.85 -6.33
N LEU A 225 1.14 -16.79 -5.01
CA LEU A 225 2.03 -17.42 -4.04
C LEU A 225 1.27 -18.50 -3.26
N LEU A 226 1.90 -19.66 -3.08
CA LEU A 226 1.41 -20.75 -2.25
C LEU A 226 2.40 -20.96 -1.10
N ASP A 227 1.92 -20.86 0.14
CA ASP A 227 2.69 -21.01 1.39
C ASP A 227 3.99 -20.16 1.48
N GLY A 228 4.01 -19.02 0.79
CA GLY A 228 5.14 -18.09 0.75
C GLY A 228 6.18 -18.38 -0.34
N MET A 229 5.91 -19.30 -1.27
CA MET A 229 6.67 -19.40 -2.53
C MET A 229 5.87 -18.84 -3.71
N ASP A 230 6.57 -18.20 -4.65
CA ASP A 230 6.06 -17.93 -5.99
C ASP A 230 5.79 -19.24 -6.74
N VAL A 231 4.62 -19.33 -7.39
CA VAL A 231 4.21 -20.48 -8.20
C VAL A 231 3.76 -20.10 -9.62
N GLY A 232 3.84 -18.81 -10.01
CA GLY A 232 3.48 -18.30 -11.34
C GLY A 232 2.31 -17.32 -11.34
N GLU A 233 1.66 -17.16 -12.49
CA GLU A 233 0.59 -16.17 -12.72
C GLU A 233 -0.71 -16.82 -13.21
N THR A 234 -1.86 -16.20 -12.92
CA THR A 234 -3.18 -16.69 -13.33
C THR A 234 -3.48 -16.53 -14.84
N PRO A 235 -4.16 -17.48 -15.50
CA PRO A 235 -4.66 -18.75 -14.96
C PRO A 235 -3.54 -19.80 -14.82
N LEU A 236 -3.47 -20.44 -13.65
CA LEU A 236 -2.42 -21.38 -13.24
C LEU A 236 -3.03 -22.72 -12.84
N THR A 237 -2.32 -23.83 -13.02
CA THR A 237 -2.69 -25.13 -12.43
C THR A 237 -1.53 -25.65 -11.59
N ILE A 238 -1.79 -25.91 -10.31
CA ILE A 238 -0.80 -26.36 -9.33
C ILE A 238 -1.12 -27.81 -8.95
N HIS A 239 -0.17 -28.73 -9.20
CA HIS A 239 -0.31 -30.16 -8.97
C HIS A 239 0.42 -30.63 -7.69
N ASP A 240 0.19 -31.88 -7.29
CA ASP A 240 0.94 -32.59 -6.23
C ASP A 240 0.87 -31.95 -4.81
N ILE A 241 -0.08 -31.02 -4.59
CA ILE A 241 -0.29 -30.33 -3.31
C ILE A 241 -0.88 -31.33 -2.28
N PRO A 242 -0.36 -31.42 -1.04
CA PRO A 242 -0.99 -32.21 0.04
C PRO A 242 -2.44 -31.77 0.32
N ALA A 243 -3.28 -32.70 0.78
CA ALA A 243 -4.62 -32.36 1.25
C ALA A 243 -4.57 -31.78 2.68
N GLY A 244 -5.28 -30.66 2.89
CA GLY A 244 -5.27 -29.87 4.12
C GLY A 244 -5.18 -28.36 3.85
N GLN A 245 -4.81 -27.58 4.88
CA GLN A 245 -4.84 -26.13 4.81
C GLN A 245 -3.56 -25.52 4.22
N HIS A 246 -3.72 -24.73 3.16
CA HIS A 246 -2.65 -23.95 2.54
C HIS A 246 -2.98 -22.45 2.56
N PHE A 247 -1.96 -21.60 2.65
CA PHE A 247 -2.11 -20.16 2.44
C PHE A 247 -1.89 -19.82 0.96
N ILE A 248 -2.92 -19.30 0.30
CA ILE A 248 -2.78 -18.68 -1.02
C ILE A 248 -2.77 -17.15 -0.87
N ALA A 249 -1.83 -16.50 -1.53
CA ALA A 249 -1.83 -15.06 -1.75
C ALA A 249 -1.83 -14.78 -3.25
N ILE A 250 -2.63 -13.80 -3.68
CA ILE A 250 -2.70 -13.38 -5.08
C ILE A 250 -2.52 -11.86 -5.12
N ASP A 251 -1.48 -11.40 -5.81
CA ASP A 251 -1.15 -9.99 -5.93
C ASP A 251 -1.28 -9.51 -7.37
N GLN A 252 -1.81 -8.30 -7.54
CA GLN A 252 -2.06 -7.70 -8.85
C GLN A 252 -2.02 -6.18 -8.75
N ALA A 253 -1.34 -5.54 -9.70
CA ALA A 253 -1.23 -4.09 -9.77
C ALA A 253 -2.62 -3.42 -9.75
N GLY A 254 -2.78 -2.36 -8.97
CA GLY A 254 -4.08 -1.68 -8.82
C GLY A 254 -5.08 -2.36 -7.87
N HIS A 255 -4.85 -3.60 -7.42
CA HIS A 255 -5.81 -4.40 -6.66
C HIS A 255 -5.40 -4.63 -5.20
N GLU A 256 -6.36 -4.85 -4.33
CA GLU A 256 -6.08 -5.24 -2.94
C GLU A 256 -5.53 -6.66 -2.92
N LEU A 257 -4.22 -6.78 -2.65
CA LEU A 257 -3.54 -8.02 -2.28
C LEU A 257 -4.47 -9.00 -1.56
N TYR A 258 -4.84 -10.06 -2.26
CA TYR A 258 -5.80 -11.06 -1.84
C TYR A 258 -5.06 -12.15 -1.05
N LYS A 259 -5.63 -12.57 0.09
CA LYS A 259 -5.07 -13.64 0.93
C LYS A 259 -6.20 -14.53 1.45
N GLN A 260 -6.06 -15.85 1.32
CA GLN A 260 -7.03 -16.79 1.84
C GLN A 260 -6.35 -18.09 2.34
N LEU A 261 -6.91 -18.68 3.39
CA LEU A 261 -6.69 -20.09 3.75
C LEU A 261 -7.57 -20.96 2.86
N ILE A 262 -6.97 -21.82 2.04
CA ILE A 262 -7.69 -22.79 1.21
C ILE A 262 -7.56 -24.19 1.79
N ASP A 263 -8.66 -24.95 1.75
CA ASP A 263 -8.71 -26.36 2.11
C ASP A 263 -8.52 -27.17 0.83
N VAL A 264 -7.33 -27.75 0.65
CA VAL A 264 -6.98 -28.57 -0.51
C VAL A 264 -7.47 -29.99 -0.28
N LYS A 265 -8.20 -30.53 -1.25
CA LYS A 265 -8.81 -31.86 -1.19
C LYS A 265 -8.18 -32.79 -2.21
N GLN A 266 -8.42 -34.09 -2.06
CA GLN A 266 -7.99 -35.06 -3.05
C GLN A 266 -8.73 -34.83 -4.39
N GLY A 267 -7.99 -34.83 -5.50
CA GLY A 267 -8.53 -34.56 -6.83
C GLY A 267 -8.39 -33.10 -7.27
N GLU A 268 -9.15 -32.70 -8.27
CA GLU A 268 -9.08 -31.35 -8.86
C GLU A 268 -10.09 -30.41 -8.20
N GLN A 269 -9.69 -29.16 -7.93
CA GLN A 269 -10.59 -28.10 -7.50
C GLN A 269 -10.27 -26.76 -8.17
N ASN A 270 -11.32 -26.02 -8.55
CA ASN A 270 -11.21 -24.69 -9.12
C ASN A 270 -11.26 -23.63 -8.01
N PHE A 271 -10.31 -22.70 -8.04
CA PHE A 271 -10.22 -21.57 -7.12
C PHE A 271 -10.20 -20.26 -7.92
N ILE A 272 -11.26 -19.46 -7.80
CA ILE A 272 -11.43 -18.22 -8.55
C ILE A 272 -11.39 -17.02 -7.59
N ALA A 273 -10.34 -16.22 -7.69
CA ALA A 273 -10.17 -15.02 -6.89
C ALA A 273 -10.71 -13.78 -7.64
N ASN A 274 -11.85 -13.25 -7.18
CA ASN A 274 -12.30 -11.92 -7.58
C ASN A 274 -11.49 -10.89 -6.79
N LEU A 275 -10.58 -10.18 -7.47
CA LEU A 275 -9.68 -9.23 -6.84
C LEU A 275 -10.38 -7.88 -6.69
N THR A 276 -10.44 -7.35 -5.47
CA THR A 276 -11.02 -6.02 -5.21
C THR A 276 -10.09 -4.95 -5.80
N PRO A 277 -10.51 -4.10 -6.75
CA PRO A 277 -9.73 -2.95 -7.17
C PRO A 277 -9.57 -1.97 -5.99
N GLN A 278 -8.38 -1.36 -5.82
CA GLN A 278 -8.16 -0.46 -4.69
C GLN A 278 -9.02 0.81 -4.84
N LYS A 279 -10.07 0.94 -4.03
CA LYS A 279 -11.10 2.02 -4.06
C LYS A 279 -10.59 3.42 -3.66
N MET A 280 -9.30 3.67 -3.84
CA MET A 280 -8.57 4.86 -3.42
C MET A 280 -8.53 5.98 -4.47
N PHE A 281 -9.14 5.80 -5.64
CA PHE A 281 -9.20 6.83 -6.70
C PHE A 281 -10.61 7.07 -7.27
N LEU A 282 -11.65 6.66 -6.55
CA LEU A 282 -13.04 6.90 -6.94
C LEU A 282 -13.46 8.35 -6.66
N ALA A 283 -14.29 8.90 -7.56
CA ALA A 283 -15.01 10.14 -7.33
C ALA A 283 -16.12 9.91 -6.29
N LYS A 284 -16.16 10.72 -5.22
CA LYS A 284 -17.09 10.56 -4.09
C LYS A 284 -17.78 11.87 -3.77
N ASN A 285 -19.05 11.81 -3.35
CA ASN A 285 -19.80 13.02 -3.00
C ASN A 285 -19.30 13.60 -1.64
N PRO A 286 -19.53 14.89 -1.33
CA PRO A 286 -18.99 15.51 -0.12
C PRO A 286 -19.40 14.86 1.21
N PHE A 287 -20.59 14.27 1.31
CA PHE A 287 -21.06 13.52 2.49
C PHE A 287 -20.30 12.19 2.69
N GLU A 288 -19.69 11.64 1.64
CA GLU A 288 -18.88 10.41 1.70
C GLU A 288 -17.40 10.70 2.02
N GLN A 289 -16.99 11.98 2.08
CA GLN A 289 -15.58 12.36 2.16
C GLN A 289 -14.99 12.44 3.59
N GLU A 290 -15.79 12.48 4.66
CA GLU A 290 -15.25 12.55 6.04
C GLU A 290 -14.37 11.33 6.40
N SER A 291 -14.61 10.17 5.78
CA SER A 291 -13.81 8.96 5.97
C SER A 291 -12.45 8.99 5.22
N ASN A 292 -12.24 9.96 4.31
CA ASN A 292 -11.32 9.79 3.17
C ASN A 292 -9.87 10.27 3.41
N ALA A 293 -9.48 10.53 4.66
CA ALA A 293 -8.16 11.07 5.02
C ALA A 293 -6.97 10.21 4.56
N GLN A 294 -7.16 8.90 4.38
CA GLN A 294 -6.14 8.00 3.81
C GLN A 294 -5.93 8.25 2.31
N GLN A 295 -7.01 8.42 1.54
CA GLN A 295 -6.98 8.71 0.10
C GLN A 295 -6.30 10.07 -0.17
N THR A 296 -6.65 11.11 0.59
CA THR A 296 -6.04 12.45 0.46
C THR A 296 -4.51 12.40 0.69
N ARG A 297 -4.06 11.73 1.77
CA ARG A 297 -2.62 11.57 2.06
C ARG A 297 -1.88 10.79 0.98
N LEU A 298 -2.52 9.76 0.41
CA LEU A 298 -1.96 8.93 -0.64
C LEU A 298 -1.83 9.68 -1.96
N LEU A 299 -2.88 10.40 -2.38
CA LEU A 299 -2.86 11.28 -3.56
C LEU A 299 -1.75 12.33 -3.45
N GLN A 300 -1.64 13.04 -2.33
CA GLN A 300 -0.56 14.01 -2.12
C GLN A 300 0.85 13.39 -2.18
N LYS A 301 1.00 12.13 -1.76
CA LYS A 301 2.27 11.41 -1.84
C LYS A 301 2.61 11.02 -3.29
N ILE A 302 1.64 10.45 -4.03
CA ILE A 302 1.80 10.09 -5.45
C ILE A 302 2.06 11.36 -6.29
N ALA A 303 1.39 12.49 -6.02
CA ALA A 303 1.65 13.72 -6.75
C ALA A 303 3.02 14.32 -6.47
N LYS A 304 3.58 14.16 -5.27
CA LYS A 304 4.99 14.51 -5.03
C LYS A 304 5.91 13.60 -5.84
N ASP A 305 5.63 12.29 -5.86
CA ASP A 305 6.43 11.31 -6.59
C ASP A 305 6.32 11.52 -8.13
N LEU A 306 5.20 12.06 -8.65
CA LEU A 306 4.94 12.31 -10.08
C LEU A 306 5.02 13.78 -10.54
N SER A 307 5.26 14.75 -9.65
CA SER A 307 5.19 16.20 -9.93
C SER A 307 3.85 16.67 -10.55
N VAL A 308 2.73 16.28 -9.93
CA VAL A 308 1.35 16.51 -10.41
C VAL A 308 0.64 17.59 -9.57
N ASP A 309 -0.09 18.49 -10.25
CA ASP A 309 -0.89 19.54 -9.59
C ASP A 309 -2.33 19.07 -9.28
N TYR A 310 -2.91 18.29 -10.19
CA TYR A 310 -4.29 17.79 -10.09
C TYR A 310 -4.41 16.31 -10.50
N PHE A 311 -5.18 15.54 -9.74
CA PHE A 311 -5.66 14.23 -10.20
C PHE A 311 -7.08 14.33 -10.74
N ILE A 312 -7.37 13.60 -11.83
CA ILE A 312 -8.73 13.30 -12.28
C ILE A 312 -9.15 11.94 -11.73
N LEU A 313 -10.16 11.96 -10.88
CA LEU A 313 -10.93 10.80 -10.47
C LEU A 313 -12.14 10.73 -11.42
N GLY A 314 -12.02 9.90 -12.46
CA GLY A 314 -13.10 9.65 -13.40
C GLY A 314 -13.68 8.26 -13.20
N GLN A 315 -15.00 8.12 -13.28
CA GLN A 315 -15.70 6.85 -13.10
C GLN A 315 -16.78 6.70 -14.17
N VAL A 316 -17.07 5.45 -14.54
CA VAL A 316 -18.12 5.06 -15.46
C VAL A 316 -18.97 4.00 -14.77
N GLU A 317 -20.27 4.24 -14.65
CA GLU A 317 -21.23 3.34 -14.00
C GLU A 317 -22.39 3.02 -14.96
N PRO A 318 -22.74 1.74 -15.18
CA PRO A 318 -23.93 1.39 -15.95
C PRO A 318 -25.20 1.70 -15.15
N THR A 319 -26.22 2.23 -15.83
CA THR A 319 -27.59 2.36 -15.30
C THR A 319 -28.47 1.26 -15.90
N GLU A 320 -29.76 1.21 -15.55
CA GLU A 320 -30.72 0.28 -16.19
C GLU A 320 -30.77 0.38 -17.73
N LYS A 321 -30.46 1.56 -18.30
CA LYS A 321 -30.76 1.90 -19.71
C LYS A 321 -29.66 2.70 -20.43
N SER A 322 -28.66 3.16 -19.70
CA SER A 322 -27.61 4.08 -20.14
C SER A 322 -26.31 3.85 -19.37
N VAL A 323 -25.35 4.75 -19.54
CA VAL A 323 -24.08 4.77 -18.82
C VAL A 323 -23.91 6.17 -18.23
N GLU A 324 -23.70 6.27 -16.93
CA GLU A 324 -23.34 7.52 -16.26
C GLU A 324 -21.81 7.65 -16.17
N MET A 325 -21.30 8.84 -16.42
CA MET A 325 -19.91 9.22 -16.25
C MET A 325 -19.80 10.27 -15.14
N LYS A 326 -18.84 10.09 -14.24
CA LYS A 326 -18.51 11.03 -13.16
C LYS A 326 -17.08 11.51 -13.31
N LEU A 327 -16.84 12.81 -13.15
CA LEU A 327 -15.51 13.43 -13.03
C LEU A 327 -15.39 14.22 -11.73
N GLN A 328 -14.26 14.09 -11.04
CA GLN A 328 -13.89 14.91 -9.89
C GLN A 328 -12.39 15.20 -9.94
N SER A 329 -11.99 16.45 -9.71
CA SER A 329 -10.58 16.79 -9.53
C SER A 329 -10.18 16.71 -8.05
N PHE A 330 -8.96 16.28 -7.77
CA PHE A 330 -8.30 16.55 -6.49
C PHE A 330 -7.18 17.57 -6.72
N ASP A 331 -7.30 18.75 -6.10
CA ASP A 331 -6.28 19.80 -6.05
C ASP A 331 -5.23 19.39 -5.01
N VAL A 332 -4.02 19.04 -5.45
CA VAL A 332 -2.96 18.49 -4.60
C VAL A 332 -2.48 19.52 -3.58
N VAL A 333 -2.35 20.77 -4.02
CA VAL A 333 -1.78 21.89 -3.26
C VAL A 333 -2.73 22.31 -2.15
N ARG A 334 -4.04 22.36 -2.44
CA ARG A 334 -5.08 22.67 -1.44
C ARG A 334 -5.50 21.46 -0.62
N GLY A 335 -5.29 20.23 -1.12
CA GLY A 335 -5.73 18.99 -0.50
C GLY A 335 -7.25 18.76 -0.60
N THR A 336 -7.92 19.40 -1.56
CA THR A 336 -9.39 19.48 -1.67
C THR A 336 -9.91 18.85 -2.96
N TYR A 337 -11.06 18.17 -2.89
CA TYR A 337 -11.78 17.70 -4.07
C TYR A 337 -12.68 18.81 -4.64
N SER A 338 -12.97 18.74 -5.95
CA SER A 338 -14.05 19.51 -6.56
C SER A 338 -15.42 18.89 -6.24
N THR A 339 -16.48 19.59 -6.64
CA THR A 339 -17.77 18.99 -6.97
C THR A 339 -17.59 17.80 -7.94
N VAL A 340 -18.52 16.84 -7.89
CA VAL A 340 -18.58 15.73 -8.85
C VAL A 340 -19.42 16.16 -10.04
N TYR A 341 -18.83 16.11 -11.23
CA TYR A 341 -19.47 16.41 -12.51
C TYR A 341 -20.03 15.11 -13.09
N ALA A 342 -21.34 14.90 -13.00
CA ALA A 342 -22.02 13.71 -13.49
C ALA A 342 -22.72 13.94 -14.84
N LYS A 343 -22.74 12.92 -15.72
CA LYS A 343 -23.47 12.96 -16.99
C LYS A 343 -23.89 11.57 -17.46
N ASP A 344 -25.19 11.38 -17.71
CA ASP A 344 -25.68 10.29 -18.55
C ASP A 344 -25.08 10.45 -19.97
N LEU A 345 -24.26 9.49 -20.40
CA LEU A 345 -23.70 9.38 -21.75
C LEU A 345 -24.68 8.75 -22.75
N GLY A 346 -25.64 7.96 -22.27
CA GLY A 346 -26.59 7.20 -23.08
C GLY A 346 -26.00 5.87 -23.58
N ASN A 347 -26.73 5.20 -24.48
CA ASN A 347 -26.43 3.83 -24.94
C ASN A 347 -25.92 3.73 -26.39
N LYS A 348 -25.60 4.85 -27.05
CA LYS A 348 -25.10 4.88 -28.45
C LYS A 348 -23.74 5.60 -28.50
N SER A 349 -22.65 4.88 -28.80
CA SER A 349 -21.27 5.40 -28.78
C SER A 349 -21.11 6.78 -29.45
N LYS A 350 -21.55 6.98 -30.70
CA LYS A 350 -21.50 8.29 -31.38
C LYS A 350 -22.18 9.47 -30.64
N LYS A 351 -23.03 9.21 -29.64
CA LYS A 351 -23.59 10.24 -28.72
C LYS A 351 -22.89 10.28 -27.35
N GLN A 352 -22.24 9.20 -26.94
CA GLN A 352 -21.38 9.15 -25.76
C GLN A 352 -20.16 10.05 -25.98
N ASP A 353 -19.42 9.85 -27.07
CA ASP A 353 -18.17 10.58 -27.39
C ASP A 353 -18.34 12.11 -27.28
N SER A 354 -19.38 12.67 -27.92
CA SER A 354 -19.71 14.10 -27.87
C SER A 354 -20.06 14.62 -26.47
N LYS A 355 -20.66 13.77 -25.61
CA LYS A 355 -20.99 14.13 -24.22
C LYS A 355 -19.76 14.04 -23.31
N VAL A 356 -18.86 13.08 -23.54
CA VAL A 356 -17.57 12.98 -22.84
C VAL A 356 -16.73 14.24 -23.12
N VAL A 357 -16.63 14.65 -24.39
CA VAL A 357 -15.93 15.90 -24.79
C VAL A 357 -16.56 17.13 -24.12
N ALA A 358 -17.88 17.24 -24.08
CA ALA A 358 -18.57 18.35 -23.42
C ALA A 358 -18.29 18.39 -21.91
N LEU A 359 -18.56 17.28 -21.19
CA LEU A 359 -18.33 17.18 -19.74
C LEU A 359 -16.87 17.47 -19.36
N THR A 360 -15.92 17.02 -20.19
CA THR A 360 -14.48 17.26 -19.98
C THR A 360 -14.13 18.74 -20.13
N LYS A 361 -14.79 19.47 -21.04
CA LYS A 361 -14.62 20.93 -21.19
C LYS A 361 -15.26 21.69 -20.03
N ASP A 362 -16.53 21.38 -19.73
CA ASP A 362 -17.28 22.00 -18.62
C ASP A 362 -16.54 21.87 -17.27
N TRP A 363 -15.87 20.73 -17.06
CA TRP A 363 -14.98 20.50 -15.91
C TRP A 363 -13.62 21.21 -16.03
N ALA A 364 -12.98 21.18 -17.21
CA ALA A 364 -11.66 21.79 -17.41
C ALA A 364 -11.68 23.31 -17.21
N ASP A 365 -12.74 23.98 -17.67
CA ASP A 365 -12.93 25.43 -17.55
C ASP A 365 -13.23 25.86 -16.10
N SER A 366 -13.66 24.95 -15.22
CA SER A 366 -13.83 25.23 -13.79
C SER A 366 -12.53 25.11 -12.97
N LEU A 367 -11.49 24.45 -13.51
CA LEU A 367 -10.26 24.18 -12.75
C LEU A 367 -9.54 25.46 -12.31
N GLY A 368 -9.51 25.68 -11.00
CA GLY A 368 -8.84 26.81 -10.36
C GLY A 368 -9.79 27.94 -9.95
N GLN A 369 -11.04 27.91 -10.44
CA GLN A 369 -12.12 28.68 -9.81
C GLN A 369 -12.30 28.17 -8.37
N SER A 370 -12.54 29.07 -7.41
CA SER A 370 -12.51 28.73 -5.99
C SER A 370 -13.72 27.86 -5.60
N ALA A 371 -13.49 26.85 -4.75
CA ALA A 371 -14.56 26.02 -4.17
C ALA A 371 -15.61 26.84 -3.38
N THR A 372 -15.29 28.08 -3.00
CA THR A 372 -16.23 29.04 -2.38
C THR A 372 -17.39 29.47 -3.29
N ALA A 373 -17.34 29.17 -4.59
CA ALA A 373 -18.45 29.44 -5.53
C ALA A 373 -19.57 28.36 -5.49
N ALA A 374 -19.36 27.23 -4.80
CA ALA A 374 -20.28 26.08 -4.85
C ALA A 374 -21.62 26.28 -4.10
N THR A 375 -21.87 27.46 -3.52
CA THR A 375 -23.05 27.73 -2.68
C THR A 375 -24.28 28.27 -3.44
N GLU A 376 -24.13 28.69 -4.70
CA GLU A 376 -25.18 29.43 -5.44
C GLU A 376 -25.79 28.67 -6.64
N PHE A 377 -25.59 27.35 -6.76
CA PHE A 377 -26.22 26.52 -7.80
C PHE A 377 -27.09 25.37 -7.23
N GLN A 378 -28.05 25.75 -6.39
CA GLN A 378 -29.39 25.17 -6.43
C GLN A 378 -30.28 26.16 -7.21
N THR A 379 -31.25 25.78 -8.04
CA THR A 379 -32.22 24.68 -7.88
C THR A 379 -32.69 24.17 -9.26
N ASP A 380 -32.75 22.84 -9.43
CA ASP A 380 -33.87 22.18 -10.12
C ASP A 380 -33.94 20.70 -9.69
N PHE A 381 -34.51 20.45 -8.51
CA PHE A 381 -34.68 19.12 -7.95
C PHE A 381 -36.00 19.07 -7.17
N GLN A 382 -36.95 18.25 -7.64
CA GLN A 382 -38.20 17.98 -6.92
C GLN A 382 -37.92 16.88 -5.88
N GLU A 383 -38.03 17.19 -4.59
CA GLU A 383 -37.83 16.19 -3.54
C GLU A 383 -38.95 15.15 -3.51
N PRO A 384 -38.64 13.84 -3.49
CA PRO A 384 -39.62 12.81 -3.16
C PRO A 384 -39.96 12.90 -1.66
N THR A 385 -41.23 13.19 -1.34
CA THR A 385 -41.67 13.42 0.04
C THR A 385 -41.82 12.12 0.83
N PHE A 386 -40.80 11.78 1.62
CA PHE A 386 -40.87 10.68 2.58
C PHE A 386 -41.55 11.10 3.89
N LYS A 387 -42.43 10.24 4.42
CA LYS A 387 -43.09 10.47 5.71
C LYS A 387 -42.12 10.25 6.87
N ASN A 388 -42.02 11.23 7.76
CA ASN A 388 -41.21 11.13 8.99
C ASN A 388 -41.82 10.12 9.98
N ASP A 389 -41.16 8.99 10.17
CA ASP A 389 -41.28 8.22 11.42
C ASP A 389 -40.37 8.82 12.52
N LYS A 390 -40.77 8.64 13.78
CA LYS A 390 -40.29 9.47 14.89
C LYS A 390 -38.90 9.03 15.42
N PRO A 391 -38.00 9.98 15.75
CA PRO A 391 -36.67 9.64 16.27
C PRO A 391 -36.72 9.08 17.69
N VAL A 392 -36.12 7.90 17.90
CA VAL A 392 -35.98 7.27 19.21
C VAL A 392 -34.80 7.88 19.98
N LYS A 393 -35.09 8.62 21.06
CA LYS A 393 -34.07 9.12 21.98
C LYS A 393 -33.65 8.05 23.00
N LYS A 394 -32.35 7.79 23.12
CA LYS A 394 -31.65 7.36 24.35
C LYS A 394 -30.28 8.04 24.41
N GLY A 395 -29.68 8.16 25.59
CA GLY A 395 -28.35 8.77 25.73
C GLY A 395 -27.84 8.85 27.17
N PHE A 396 -26.84 9.72 27.36
CA PHE A 396 -26.18 10.13 28.60
C PHE A 396 -25.14 9.20 29.27
N ASN A 397 -23.87 9.64 29.14
CA ASN A 397 -22.84 9.78 30.19
C ASN A 397 -22.37 8.58 31.05
N LYS A 398 -21.03 8.46 31.12
CA LYS A 398 -20.26 9.03 32.25
C LYS A 398 -18.78 9.28 31.92
N LYS A 399 -18.13 10.11 32.73
CA LYS A 399 -16.68 10.43 32.69
C LYS A 399 -15.89 9.49 33.64
N ILE A 400 -14.61 9.27 33.35
CA ILE A 400 -13.57 8.81 34.31
C ILE A 400 -12.31 9.69 34.11
N LEU A 401 -11.51 9.91 35.15
CA LEU A 401 -10.43 10.92 35.21
C LEU A 401 -9.37 10.56 36.28
N TRP A 402 -8.09 10.93 36.06
CA TRP A 402 -6.89 10.72 36.94
C TRP A 402 -6.47 9.23 37.11
N ILE A 403 -5.25 8.80 37.52
CA ILE A 403 -4.00 9.36 38.13
C ILE A 403 -2.78 8.62 37.45
N GLY A 404 -1.52 9.07 37.36
CA GLY A 404 -0.89 10.36 37.72
C GLY A 404 0.60 10.35 38.22
N LEU A 405 1.40 9.29 38.05
CA LEU A 405 2.81 9.15 38.52
C LEU A 405 3.68 8.35 37.50
N GLY A 406 5.02 8.42 37.46
CA GLY A 406 5.96 9.30 38.19
C GLY A 406 7.42 8.81 38.23
N VAL A 407 8.29 9.35 37.36
CA VAL A 407 9.78 9.45 37.41
C VAL A 407 10.63 8.28 37.96
N VAL A 408 11.53 7.73 37.12
CA VAL A 408 12.93 7.45 37.53
C VAL A 408 13.87 7.58 36.30
N ALA A 409 15.20 7.54 36.48
CA ALA A 409 16.18 8.17 35.57
C ALA A 409 17.53 7.42 35.41
N LEU A 410 18.40 7.98 34.55
CA LEU A 410 19.80 7.62 34.24
C LEU A 410 19.99 6.40 33.31
N GLY A 411 20.94 6.39 32.35
CA GLY A 411 21.78 7.50 31.85
C GLY A 411 22.93 7.05 30.91
N ALA A 412 23.39 7.96 30.03
CA ALA A 412 24.54 7.85 29.09
C ALA A 412 24.46 6.74 28.00
N GLY A 413 25.16 6.84 26.86
CA GLY A 413 26.04 7.89 26.34
C GLY A 413 26.10 7.87 24.79
N SER A 414 26.74 8.86 24.16
CA SER A 414 26.54 9.18 22.73
C SER A 414 27.77 9.04 21.83
N TYR A 415 27.50 8.97 20.52
CA TYR A 415 28.42 9.17 19.37
C TYR A 415 29.52 8.13 19.12
N PHE A 416 29.44 7.52 17.93
CA PHE A 416 30.33 7.92 16.84
C PHE A 416 29.55 8.06 15.53
N LEU A 417 29.88 9.10 14.75
CA LEU A 417 29.51 9.25 13.35
C LEU A 417 30.81 9.39 12.56
N PHE A 418 30.97 8.62 11.48
CA PHE A 418 31.79 9.01 10.34
C PHE A 418 31.25 8.37 9.06
N SER A 419 31.50 9.07 7.94
CA SER A 419 30.92 8.80 6.63
C SER A 419 31.80 7.91 5.74
N GLY A 420 31.19 7.04 4.94
CA GLY A 420 31.82 6.32 3.83
C GLY A 420 30.75 5.60 3.02
N GLY A 421 30.74 5.75 1.69
CA GLY A 421 29.72 5.14 0.83
C GLY A 421 30.02 3.70 0.42
N SER A 422 29.09 3.15 -0.39
CA SER A 422 29.10 1.82 -1.03
C SER A 422 28.78 0.61 -0.14
N ASP A 423 27.92 -0.25 -0.69
CA ASP A 423 27.88 -1.72 -0.50
C ASP A 423 27.65 -2.27 0.92
N ALA A 424 26.53 -1.86 1.52
CA ALA A 424 25.97 -2.48 2.73
C ALA A 424 25.07 -3.70 2.43
N THR A 425 25.57 -4.70 1.69
CA THR A 425 24.86 -5.98 1.43
C THR A 425 25.61 -7.23 1.91
N SER A 426 26.62 -7.07 2.78
CA SER A 426 27.31 -8.18 3.44
C SER A 426 27.79 -7.83 4.84
N ASN A 427 26.90 -7.93 5.84
CA ASN A 427 27.24 -8.12 7.27
C ASN A 427 26.01 -8.54 8.10
N VAL A 428 25.24 -9.49 7.57
CA VAL A 428 24.36 -10.31 8.42
C VAL A 428 25.24 -11.34 9.12
N LEU A 429 25.12 -11.48 10.44
CA LEU A 429 25.76 -12.59 11.17
C LEU A 429 25.26 -13.91 10.56
N SER A 430 26.15 -14.70 9.96
CA SER A 430 25.75 -15.98 9.38
C SER A 430 25.37 -16.95 10.49
N ILE A 431 24.05 -17.09 10.70
CA ILE A 431 23.51 -18.37 11.17
C ILE A 431 23.72 -19.32 9.98
N ASP A 432 24.89 -19.96 9.95
CA ASP A 432 25.29 -20.87 8.88
C ASP A 432 24.17 -21.88 8.63
N ASN A 433 23.55 -21.79 7.45
CA ASN A 433 22.37 -22.58 7.13
C ASN A 433 22.74 -24.08 7.11
N PRO A 434 22.25 -24.91 8.05
CA PRO A 434 22.66 -26.31 8.15
C PRO A 434 22.09 -27.20 7.03
N LEU A 435 21.27 -26.66 6.12
CA LEU A 435 20.61 -27.38 5.04
C LEU A 435 21.02 -26.92 3.62
N ASN A 436 22.12 -26.16 3.49
CA ASN A 436 22.81 -25.92 2.21
C ASN A 436 24.00 -26.88 2.04
#